data_AF-A0A9D7GZ35-F1
#
_entry.id   AF-A0A9D7GZ35-F1
#
_cell.length_a   1.000
_cell.length_b   1.000
_cell.length_c   1.000
_cell.angle_alpha   90.00
_cell.angle_beta   90.00
_cell.angle_gamma   90.00
#
_symmetry.space_group_name_H-M   'P 1'
#
loop_
_entity.id
_entity.type
_entity.pdbx_description
1 polymer ?
#
loop_
_entity_poly.entity_id
_entity_poly.type
_entity_poly.pdbx_seq_one_letter_code
_entity_poly.pdbx_strand_id
1 'polypeptide(L)'
;MRIEHVALWTPDIERLRAFYERAFGATANARYASRTTPGFASYFLTFPGGGTRLEIMQLPAVAPLAPAPALGYAHMAISVGSRAKVDALVARLRDDGVRIRAEARLTGDGYYEARIDDPDGNPIEVTE
;
A
#
# COMPACT_ATOMS: atom_id res chain seq x y z
N MET A 1 15.50 -4.41 -17.27
CA MET A 1 14.11 -3.90 -17.20
C MET A 1 13.54 -4.28 -15.83
N ARG A 2 12.74 -3.42 -15.19
CA ARG A 2 12.13 -3.65 -13.88
C ARG A 2 10.85 -2.81 -13.73
N ILE A 3 9.99 -3.16 -12.78
CA ILE A 3 8.92 -2.26 -12.34
C ILE A 3 9.58 -1.08 -11.61
N GLU A 4 9.29 0.14 -12.02
CA GLU A 4 9.87 1.34 -11.39
C GLU A 4 8.98 1.82 -10.25
N HIS A 5 7.69 1.93 -10.50
CA HIS A 5 6.68 2.22 -9.49
C HIS A 5 5.33 1.57 -9.81
N VAL A 6 4.49 1.49 -8.78
CA VAL A 6 3.05 1.25 -8.88
C VAL A 6 2.35 2.50 -8.37
N ALA A 7 1.20 2.87 -8.94
CA ALA A 7 0.49 4.09 -8.57
C ALA A 7 -0.90 3.80 -8.01
N LEU A 8 -1.31 4.53 -6.97
CA LEU A 8 -2.63 4.45 -6.34
C LEU A 8 -3.29 5.83 -6.28
N TRP A 9 -4.59 5.86 -6.58
CA TRP A 9 -5.41 7.04 -6.32
C TRP A 9 -5.97 6.98 -4.91
N THR A 10 -6.00 8.14 -4.23
CA THR A 10 -6.55 8.28 -2.89
C THR A 10 -7.34 9.58 -2.74
N PRO A 11 -8.46 9.58 -2.00
CA PRO A 11 -9.16 10.80 -1.61
C PRO A 11 -8.39 11.63 -0.58
N ASP A 12 -7.45 11.02 0.16
CA ASP A 12 -6.67 11.68 1.22
C ASP A 12 -5.21 11.20 1.21
N ILE A 13 -4.38 11.94 0.47
CA ILE A 13 -2.98 11.60 0.24
C ILE A 13 -2.12 11.69 1.50
N GLU A 14 -2.45 12.57 2.45
CA GLU A 14 -1.69 12.70 3.69
C GLU A 14 -1.98 11.52 4.62
N ARG A 15 -3.24 11.10 4.71
CA ARG A 15 -3.62 9.89 5.46
C ARG A 15 -2.97 8.64 4.89
N LEU A 16 -2.99 8.49 3.56
CA LEU A 16 -2.39 7.32 2.91
C LEU A 16 -0.86 7.31 3.04
N ARG A 17 -0.19 8.47 2.84
CA ARG A 17 1.24 8.64 3.10
C ARG A 17 1.60 8.17 4.52
N ALA A 18 0.91 8.73 5.51
CA ALA A 18 1.21 8.47 6.91
C ALA A 18 0.97 7.00 7.30
N PHE A 19 0.02 6.31 6.65
CA PHE A 19 -0.15 4.87 6.81
C PHE A 19 1.08 4.10 6.33
N TYR A 20 1.53 4.31 5.09
CA TYR A 20 2.69 3.56 4.57
C TYR A 20 4.01 3.90 5.29
N GLU A 21 4.18 5.14 5.74
CA GLU A 21 5.31 5.54 6.59
C GLU A 21 5.31 4.78 7.93
N ARG A 22 4.15 4.67 8.60
CA ARG A 22 4.05 3.96 9.90
C ARG A 22 4.00 2.45 9.77
N ALA A 23 3.31 1.91 8.78
CA ALA A 23 3.09 0.48 8.62
C ALA A 23 4.33 -0.22 8.06
N PHE A 24 4.94 0.36 7.02
CA PHE A 24 5.99 -0.28 6.23
C PHE A 24 7.34 0.45 6.27
N GLY A 25 7.45 1.52 7.08
CA GLY A 25 8.68 2.31 7.18
C GLY A 25 9.03 3.03 5.87
N ALA A 26 8.04 3.28 5.00
CA ALA A 26 8.26 4.00 3.77
C ALA A 26 8.70 5.45 4.06
N THR A 27 9.41 6.07 3.12
CA THR A 27 9.77 7.49 3.18
C THR A 27 9.23 8.21 1.95
N ALA A 28 8.45 9.27 2.17
CA ALA A 28 7.93 10.10 1.09
C ALA A 28 8.97 11.12 0.62
N ASN A 29 8.92 11.47 -0.67
CA ASN A 29 9.60 12.64 -1.21
C ASN A 29 8.88 13.95 -0.83
N ALA A 30 9.36 15.08 -1.36
CA ALA A 30 8.61 16.34 -1.29
C ALA A 30 7.30 16.23 -2.07
N ARG A 31 6.23 16.77 -1.51
CA ARG A 31 4.90 16.80 -2.13
C ARG A 31 4.97 17.48 -3.49
N TYR A 32 4.55 16.78 -4.53
CA TYR A 32 4.34 17.40 -5.84
C TYR A 32 2.90 17.92 -5.92
N ALA A 33 2.73 19.11 -6.50
CA ALA A 33 1.43 19.67 -6.86
C ALA A 33 1.50 20.19 -8.30
N SER A 34 0.57 19.76 -9.15
CA SER A 34 0.59 20.13 -10.56
C SER A 34 0.21 21.60 -10.75
N ARG A 35 0.95 22.30 -11.62
CA ARG A 35 0.61 23.66 -12.06
C ARG A 35 -0.40 23.69 -13.20
N THR A 36 -0.51 22.59 -13.96
CA THR A 36 -1.34 22.48 -15.18
C THR A 36 -2.60 21.67 -14.95
N THR A 37 -2.64 20.87 -13.89
CA THR A 37 -3.79 20.04 -13.52
C THR A 37 -4.26 20.44 -12.11
N PRO A 38 -5.19 21.40 -12.00
CA PRO A 38 -5.64 21.90 -10.71
C PRO A 38 -6.12 20.78 -9.79
N GLY A 39 -5.59 20.77 -8.56
CA GLY A 39 -5.94 19.78 -7.53
C GLY A 39 -5.14 18.47 -7.59
N PHE A 40 -4.35 18.22 -8.64
CA PHE A 40 -3.46 17.06 -8.65
C PHE A 40 -2.31 17.25 -7.66
N ALA A 41 -2.08 16.25 -6.83
CA ALA A 41 -0.89 16.13 -6.01
C ALA A 41 -0.41 14.67 -5.95
N SER A 42 0.89 14.47 -5.77
CA SER A 42 1.45 13.13 -5.57
C SER A 42 2.65 13.10 -4.62
N TYR A 43 2.89 11.92 -4.07
CA TYR A 43 4.13 11.54 -3.41
C TYR A 43 4.66 10.25 -4.02
N PHE A 44 5.99 10.15 -4.09
CA PHE A 44 6.66 8.86 -4.24
C PHE A 44 7.13 8.38 -2.88
N LEU A 45 6.70 7.18 -2.51
CA LEU A 45 7.09 6.47 -1.31
C LEU A 45 8.18 5.45 -1.66
N THR A 46 9.30 5.53 -0.95
CA THR A 46 10.41 4.58 -1.07
C THR A 46 10.41 3.67 0.16
N PHE A 47 10.36 2.35 -0.05
CA PHE A 47 10.41 1.37 1.02
C PHE A 47 11.85 1.08 1.49
N PRO A 48 12.04 0.61 2.73
CA PRO A 48 13.33 0.08 3.18
C PRO A 48 13.83 -1.03 2.24
N GLY A 49 15.12 -0.98 1.87
CA GLY A 49 15.69 -1.87 0.86
C GLY A 49 15.61 -1.35 -0.58
N GLY A 50 14.84 -0.28 -0.82
CA GLY A 50 14.74 0.38 -2.12
C GLY A 50 14.06 -0.47 -3.19
N GLY A 51 14.29 -0.14 -4.47
CA GLY A 51 13.70 -0.84 -5.61
C GLY A 51 12.44 -0.16 -6.13
N THR A 52 11.34 -0.91 -6.23
CA THR A 52 10.05 -0.40 -6.72
C THR A 52 9.46 0.61 -5.73
N ARG A 53 9.01 1.76 -6.24
CA ARG A 53 8.38 2.81 -5.44
C ARG A 53 6.85 2.72 -5.51
N LEU A 54 6.17 3.30 -4.52
CA LEU A 54 4.73 3.50 -4.57
C LEU A 54 4.43 4.97 -4.81
N GLU A 55 3.80 5.31 -5.92
CA GLU A 55 3.24 6.63 -6.13
C GLU A 55 1.82 6.67 -5.55
N ILE A 56 1.58 7.58 -4.62
CA ILE A 56 0.22 7.88 -4.16
C ILE A 56 -0.19 9.22 -4.78
N MET A 57 -1.39 9.28 -5.32
CA MET A 57 -1.88 10.41 -6.10
C MET A 57 -3.25 10.83 -5.61
N GLN A 58 -3.51 12.12 -5.64
CA GLN A 58 -4.82 12.70 -5.33
C GLN A 58 -5.19 13.69 -6.42
N LEU A 59 -6.44 13.61 -6.87
CA LEU A 59 -7.06 14.56 -7.78
C LEU A 59 -8.55 14.67 -7.41
N PRO A 60 -9.13 15.88 -7.38
CA PRO A 60 -10.57 16.03 -7.19
C PRO A 60 -11.35 15.22 -8.23
N ALA A 61 -12.46 14.63 -7.79
CA ALA A 61 -13.40 13.89 -8.65
C ALA A 61 -12.84 12.62 -9.34
N VAL A 62 -11.79 12.01 -8.79
CA VAL A 62 -11.48 10.61 -9.15
C VAL A 62 -12.64 9.73 -8.70
N ALA A 63 -13.15 8.92 -9.64
CA ALA A 63 -14.25 8.02 -9.35
C ALA A 63 -13.87 7.02 -8.25
N PRO A 64 -14.81 6.64 -7.37
CA PRO A 64 -14.56 5.60 -6.39
C PRO A 64 -14.23 4.27 -7.09
N LEU A 65 -13.48 3.41 -6.41
CA LEU A 65 -13.14 2.08 -6.90
C LEU A 65 -14.41 1.29 -7.24
N ALA A 66 -14.38 0.52 -8.34
CA ALA A 66 -15.41 -0.47 -8.59
C ALA A 66 -15.43 -1.52 -7.47
N PRO A 67 -16.60 -2.10 -7.10
CA PRO A 67 -16.65 -3.18 -6.13
C PRO A 67 -15.77 -4.37 -6.58
N ALA A 68 -14.89 -4.84 -5.70
CA ALA A 68 -14.09 -6.05 -5.95
C ALA A 68 -14.93 -7.33 -5.74
N PRO A 69 -14.65 -8.44 -6.46
CA PRO A 69 -13.59 -8.62 -7.46
C PRO A 69 -13.94 -8.04 -8.84
N ALA A 70 -12.94 -7.46 -9.52
CA ALA A 70 -13.05 -6.93 -10.88
C ALA A 70 -11.80 -7.29 -11.71
N LEU A 71 -11.92 -7.29 -13.04
CA LEU A 71 -10.77 -7.48 -13.93
C LEU A 71 -9.81 -6.29 -13.82
N GLY A 72 -8.49 -6.55 -13.73
CA GLY A 72 -7.46 -5.51 -13.65
C GLY A 72 -6.49 -5.74 -12.48
N TYR A 73 -5.92 -4.64 -11.96
CA TYR A 73 -5.06 -4.68 -10.76
C TYR A 73 -5.84 -5.25 -9.57
N ALA A 74 -5.30 -6.31 -8.96
CA ALA A 74 -5.96 -7.01 -7.86
C ALA A 74 -5.47 -6.53 -6.48
N HIS A 75 -4.15 -6.48 -6.30
CA HIS A 75 -3.49 -6.12 -5.04
C HIS A 75 -1.99 -5.87 -5.30
N MET A 76 -1.28 -5.44 -4.26
CA MET A 76 0.18 -5.44 -4.22
C MET A 76 0.69 -6.25 -3.03
N ALA A 77 1.88 -6.83 -3.13
CA ALA A 77 2.54 -7.54 -2.04
C ALA A 77 3.75 -6.74 -1.54
N ILE A 78 3.93 -6.68 -0.22
CA ILE A 78 5.07 -6.05 0.45
C ILE A 78 5.74 -7.09 1.33
N SER A 79 6.98 -7.45 0.99
CA SER A 79 7.79 -8.38 1.79
C SER A 79 8.42 -7.64 2.97
N VAL A 80 8.33 -8.26 4.15
CA VAL A 80 8.94 -7.75 5.38
C VAL A 80 10.20 -8.53 5.78
N GLY A 81 10.52 -9.62 5.09
CA GLY A 81 11.78 -10.34 5.18
C GLY A 81 11.80 -11.57 6.10
N SER A 82 10.71 -11.86 6.84
CA SER A 82 10.55 -13.13 7.56
C SER A 82 9.12 -13.35 8.08
N ARG A 83 8.74 -14.61 8.33
CA ARG A 83 7.47 -14.98 8.99
C ARG A 83 7.23 -14.25 10.30
N ALA A 84 8.26 -14.19 11.15
CA ALA A 84 8.17 -13.51 12.44
C ALA A 84 7.86 -12.01 12.28
N LYS A 85 8.37 -11.37 11.22
CA LYS A 85 8.04 -9.97 10.91
C LYS A 85 6.64 -9.83 10.32
N VAL A 86 6.14 -10.80 9.55
CA VAL A 86 4.74 -10.82 9.11
C VAL A 86 3.83 -10.86 10.33
N ASP A 87 4.03 -11.82 11.24
CA ASP A 87 3.22 -11.98 12.46
C ASP A 87 3.25 -10.72 13.32
N ALA A 88 4.44 -10.16 13.56
CA ALA A 88 4.60 -8.96 14.37
C ALA A 88 3.95 -7.72 13.74
N LEU A 89 4.10 -7.53 12.43
CA LEU A 89 3.47 -6.41 11.73
C LEU A 89 1.95 -6.54 11.76
N VAL A 90 1.41 -7.72 11.44
CA VAL A 90 -0.05 -7.96 11.43
C VAL A 90 -0.64 -7.77 12.82
N ALA A 91 0.03 -8.22 13.88
CA ALA A 91 -0.38 -7.98 15.26
C ALA A 91 -0.49 -6.48 15.57
N ARG A 92 0.56 -5.71 15.27
CA ARG A 92 0.56 -4.26 15.46
C ARG A 92 -0.52 -3.56 14.66
N LEU A 93 -0.69 -3.92 13.39
CA LEU A 93 -1.70 -3.31 12.51
C LEU A 93 -3.12 -3.60 13.00
N ARG A 94 -3.37 -4.79 13.56
CA ARG A 94 -4.65 -5.11 14.20
C ARG A 94 -4.92 -4.19 15.39
N ASP A 95 -3.93 -3.96 16.24
CA ASP A 95 -4.05 -3.06 17.39
C ASP A 95 -4.24 -1.59 16.96
N ASP A 96 -3.65 -1.20 15.83
CA ASP A 96 -3.84 0.11 15.18
C ASP A 96 -5.22 0.24 14.47
N GLY A 97 -6.07 -0.78 14.53
CA GLY A 97 -7.42 -0.78 13.93
C GLY A 97 -7.45 -0.99 12.43
N VAL A 98 -6.34 -1.45 11.83
CA VAL A 98 -6.27 -1.79 10.40
C VAL A 98 -7.06 -3.07 10.14
N ARG A 99 -7.79 -3.10 9.02
CA ARG A 99 -8.60 -4.25 8.64
C ARG A 99 -7.71 -5.40 8.16
N ILE A 100 -7.69 -6.48 8.92
CA ILE A 100 -7.06 -7.75 8.54
C ILE A 100 -8.09 -8.60 7.77
N ARG A 101 -7.86 -8.83 6.47
CA ARG A 101 -8.73 -9.66 5.62
C ARG A 101 -8.47 -11.14 5.81
N ALA A 102 -7.21 -11.52 5.98
CA ALA A 102 -6.80 -12.89 6.23
C ALA A 102 -5.56 -12.91 7.11
N GLU A 103 -5.60 -13.75 8.14
CA GLU A 103 -4.48 -13.95 9.06
C GLU A 103 -3.28 -14.60 8.38
N ALA A 104 -2.12 -14.43 9.02
CA ALA A 104 -0.85 -14.98 8.55
C ALA A 104 -0.94 -16.51 8.42
N ARG A 105 -0.59 -17.03 7.23
CA ARG A 105 -0.63 -18.47 6.93
C ARG A 105 0.33 -18.80 5.80
N LEU A 106 0.70 -20.08 5.70
CA LEU A 106 1.34 -20.62 4.50
C LEU A 106 0.28 -20.87 3.42
N THR A 107 0.45 -20.30 2.25
CA THR A 107 -0.41 -20.47 1.09
C THR A 107 -0.05 -21.73 0.29
N GLY A 108 -0.96 -22.17 -0.58
CA GLY A 108 -0.74 -23.35 -1.44
C GLY A 108 0.37 -23.17 -2.48
N ASP A 109 0.73 -21.92 -2.81
CA ASP A 109 1.84 -21.55 -3.70
C ASP A 109 3.14 -21.21 -2.95
N GLY A 110 3.17 -21.38 -1.62
CA GLY A 110 4.40 -21.40 -0.85
C GLY A 110 4.80 -20.08 -0.17
N TYR A 111 3.95 -19.06 -0.17
CA TYR A 111 4.18 -17.82 0.56
C TYR A 111 3.66 -17.92 1.99
N TYR A 112 4.45 -17.47 2.96
CA TYR A 112 3.90 -17.12 4.26
C TYR A 112 3.43 -15.67 4.22
N GLU A 113 2.13 -15.47 4.24
CA GLU A 113 1.52 -14.15 4.05
C GLU A 113 0.32 -13.90 4.96
N ALA A 114 0.03 -12.63 5.20
CA ALA A 114 -1.27 -12.14 5.64
C ALA A 114 -1.86 -11.18 4.60
N ARG A 115 -3.17 -10.91 4.67
CA ARG A 115 -3.84 -9.92 3.81
C ARG A 115 -4.49 -8.84 4.65
N ILE A 116 -4.21 -7.59 4.33
CA ILE A 116 -4.75 -6.40 4.99
C ILE A 116 -5.38 -5.45 3.97
N ASP A 117 -6.12 -4.47 4.46
CA ASP A 117 -6.48 -3.29 3.69
C ASP A 117 -5.69 -2.07 4.16
N ASP A 118 -5.25 -1.27 3.20
CA ASP A 118 -4.84 0.11 3.50
C ASP A 118 -6.06 0.96 3.92
N PRO A 119 -5.87 2.24 4.32
CA PRO A 119 -6.95 3.11 4.75
C PRO A 119 -8.02 3.38 3.69
N ASP A 120 -7.76 3.13 2.41
CA ASP A 120 -8.70 3.28 1.29
C ASP A 120 -9.36 1.96 0.87
N GLY A 121 -9.03 0.86 1.54
CA GLY A 121 -9.57 -0.47 1.22
C GLY A 121 -8.81 -1.19 0.11
N ASN A 122 -7.61 -0.71 -0.27
CA ASN A 122 -6.77 -1.38 -1.24
C ASN A 122 -6.13 -2.63 -0.60
N PRO A 123 -6.27 -3.82 -1.20
CA PRO A 123 -5.72 -5.03 -0.60
C PRO A 123 -4.20 -5.06 -0.71
N ILE A 124 -3.54 -5.41 0.39
CA ILE A 124 -2.10 -5.63 0.48
C ILE A 124 -1.83 -7.02 1.03
N GLU A 125 -0.98 -7.78 0.34
CA GLU A 125 -0.35 -8.97 0.89
C GLU A 125 0.92 -8.57 1.66
N VAL A 126 1.02 -9.00 2.91
CA VAL A 126 2.23 -8.84 3.74
C VAL A 126 2.94 -10.17 3.76
N THR A 127 4.08 -10.28 3.07
CA THR A 127 4.78 -11.55 2.88
C THR A 127 6.07 -11.62 3.70
N GLU A 128 6.53 -12.85 3.95
CA GLU A 128 7.90 -13.06 4.44
C GLU A 128 8.97 -12.50 3.48
#